data_AF-A0AAV1G6Q8-F1
#
_entry.id   AF-A0AAV1G6Q8-F1
#
_cell.length_a   1.000
_cell.length_b   1.000
_cell.length_c   1.000
_cell.angle_alpha   90.00
_cell.angle_beta   90.00
_cell.angle_gamma   90.00
#
_symmetry.space_group_name_H-M   'P 1'
#
loop_
_entity.id
_entity.type
_entity.pdbx_description
1 polymer ?
#
loop_
_entity_poly.entity_id
_entity_poly.type
_entity_poly.pdbx_seq_one_letter_code
_entity_poly.pdbx_strand_id
1 'polypeptide(L)'
;MAPPGCGFMGNVEVLFTPILASLHWLPVHFRVHFKILLFVFKSLNGLAPSYLSELLHPYTSAQCLRSADQLLLEVPRSKLRLKGDGSFSVAAPKLWNELLLQIRQAPTLSIFKTHLKTHFYSFAFNPA
;
A
#
# COMPACT_ATOMS: atom_id res chain seq x y z
N MET A 1 -28.53 1.96 12.26
CA MET A 1 -27.71 2.59 13.31
C MET A 1 -26.24 2.25 13.06
N ALA A 2 -25.58 2.98 12.15
CA ALA A 2 -24.15 2.83 11.86
C ALA A 2 -23.39 3.96 12.58
N PRO A 3 -22.23 3.71 13.20
CA PRO A 3 -21.45 4.77 13.83
C PRO A 3 -20.78 5.65 12.75
N PRO A 4 -20.62 6.95 13.04
CA PRO A 4 -20.09 7.94 12.10
C PRO A 4 -18.61 7.72 11.81
N GLY A 5 -18.25 7.76 10.53
CA GLY A 5 -16.87 7.81 10.07
C GLY A 5 -16.21 9.08 10.60
N CYS A 6 -15.12 8.92 11.34
CA CYS A 6 -14.28 10.01 11.82
C CYS A 6 -13.49 10.55 10.62
N GLY A 7 -14.10 11.49 9.89
CA GLY A 7 -13.40 12.32 8.91
C GLY A 7 -12.64 13.42 9.64
N PHE A 8 -11.38 13.18 9.99
CA PHE A 8 -10.47 14.22 10.46
C PHE A 8 -9.06 13.97 9.91
N MET A 9 -8.83 14.40 8.67
CA MET A 9 -7.50 14.63 8.09
C MET A 9 -7.65 15.56 6.88
N GLY A 10 -8.10 16.80 7.12
CA GLY A 10 -8.49 17.73 6.04
C GLY A 10 -7.66 18.99 5.88
N ASN A 11 -6.99 19.52 6.92
CA ASN A 11 -6.66 20.96 6.90
C ASN A 11 -5.18 21.34 7.09
N VAL A 12 -4.24 20.39 7.22
CA VAL A 12 -2.79 20.73 7.37
C VAL A 12 -1.97 20.39 6.12
N GLU A 13 -2.42 19.46 5.26
CA GLU A 13 -1.63 19.03 4.09
C GLU A 13 -1.68 20.00 2.90
N VAL A 14 -2.66 20.92 2.84
CA VAL A 14 -2.95 21.74 1.65
C VAL A 14 -1.96 22.90 1.45
N LEU A 15 -1.25 23.34 2.50
CA LEU A 15 -0.28 24.46 2.41
C LEU A 15 1.15 24.02 2.05
N PHE A 16 1.52 22.76 2.30
CA PHE A 16 2.88 22.25 2.05
C PHE A 16 3.05 21.57 0.69
N THR A 17 1.95 21.26 0.00
CA THR A 17 1.92 20.64 -1.33
C THR A 17 2.67 21.43 -2.42
N PRO A 18 2.59 22.77 -2.55
CA PRO A 18 3.29 23.47 -3.64
C PRO A 18 4.82 23.47 -3.48
N ILE A 19 5.34 23.60 -2.26
CA ILE A 19 6.80 23.57 -1.98
C ILE A 19 7.37 22.16 -2.19
N LEU A 20 6.63 21.14 -1.76
CA LEU A 20 7.03 19.75 -1.98
C LEU A 20 7.00 19.38 -3.47
N ALA A 21 6.03 19.89 -4.22
CA ALA A 21 5.96 19.72 -5.67
C ALA A 21 7.15 20.39 -6.38
N SER A 22 7.49 21.63 -6.03
CA SER A 22 8.63 22.34 -6.63
C SER A 22 9.98 21.65 -6.37
N LEU A 23 10.10 20.97 -5.22
CA LEU A 23 11.29 20.20 -4.86
C LEU A 23 11.26 18.76 -5.41
N HIS A 24 10.18 18.34 -6.09
CA HIS A 24 9.93 16.95 -6.48
C HIS A 24 10.00 15.96 -5.28
N TRP A 25 9.62 16.42 -4.08
CA TRP A 25 9.69 15.62 -2.87
C TRP A 25 8.34 15.00 -2.56
N LEU A 26 8.33 13.67 -2.39
CA LEU A 26 7.13 12.96 -1.98
C LEU A 26 6.81 13.26 -0.49
N PRO A 27 5.54 13.53 -0.11
CA PRO A 27 5.16 13.74 1.28
C PRO A 27 5.51 12.54 2.17
N VAL A 28 5.75 12.79 3.46
CA VAL A 28 6.27 11.78 4.41
C VAL A 28 5.35 10.56 4.50
N HIS A 29 4.03 10.76 4.54
CA HIS A 29 3.06 9.67 4.60
C HIS A 29 3.21 8.67 3.43
N PHE A 30 3.32 9.17 2.20
CA PHE A 30 3.55 8.31 1.03
C PHE A 30 4.92 7.63 1.05
N ARG A 31 5.95 8.23 1.67
CA ARG A 31 7.26 7.57 1.83
C ARG A 31 7.18 6.36 2.77
N VAL A 32 6.37 6.44 3.83
CA VAL A 32 6.13 5.29 4.73
C VAL A 32 5.44 4.17 3.95
N HIS A 33 4.37 4.48 3.20
CA HIS A 33 3.68 3.51 2.36
C HIS A 33 4.61 2.89 1.32
N PHE A 34 5.45 3.70 0.68
CA PHE A 34 6.45 3.22 -0.28
C PHE A 34 7.40 2.20 0.32
N LYS A 35 7.87 2.41 1.55
CA LYS A 35 8.75 1.45 2.25
C LYS A 35 8.02 0.15 2.58
N ILE A 36 6.79 0.22 3.08
CA ILE A 36 5.98 -0.97 3.40
C ILE A 36 5.78 -1.81 2.13
N LEU A 37 5.35 -1.17 1.03
CA LEU A 37 5.10 -1.85 -0.24
C LEU A 37 6.37 -2.43 -0.87
N LEU A 38 7.53 -1.80 -0.66
CA LEU A 38 8.80 -2.39 -1.06
C LEU A 38 9.12 -3.67 -0.29
N PHE A 39 8.82 -3.72 1.00
CA PHE A 39 8.97 -4.95 1.78
C PHE A 39 8.04 -6.03 1.27
N VAL A 40 6.78 -5.71 0.97
CA VAL A 40 5.82 -6.66 0.37
C VAL A 40 6.36 -7.23 -0.94
N PHE A 41 6.78 -6.36 -1.87
CA PHE A 41 7.31 -6.83 -3.16
C PHE A 41 8.51 -7.75 -2.96
N LYS A 42 9.45 -7.39 -2.08
CA LYS A 42 10.62 -8.22 -1.79
C LYS A 42 10.23 -9.55 -1.17
N SER A 43 9.30 -9.57 -0.22
CA SER A 43 8.81 -10.79 0.42
C SER A 43 8.17 -11.74 -0.59
N LEU A 44 7.35 -11.22 -1.51
CA LEU A 44 6.70 -12.01 -2.56
C LEU A 44 7.68 -12.58 -3.60
N ASN A 45 8.80 -11.90 -3.83
CA ASN A 45 9.82 -12.32 -4.78
C ASN A 45 11.00 -13.08 -4.13
N GLY A 46 10.89 -13.47 -2.85
CA GLY A 46 11.96 -14.19 -2.13
C GLY A 46 13.23 -13.37 -1.88
N LEU A 47 13.14 -12.03 -1.95
CA LEU A 47 14.24 -11.10 -1.71
C LEU A 47 14.27 -10.55 -0.27
N ALA A 48 13.33 -10.95 0.57
CA ALA A 48 13.26 -10.58 1.98
C ALA A 48 13.51 -11.79 2.89
N PRO A 49 13.87 -11.58 4.17
CA PRO A 49 13.94 -12.66 5.15
C PRO A 49 12.62 -13.43 5.26
N SER A 50 12.70 -14.75 5.50
CA SER A 50 11.54 -15.65 5.54
C SER A 50 10.46 -15.21 6.52
N TYR A 51 10.85 -14.69 7.69
CA TYR A 51 9.90 -14.20 8.69
C TYR A 51 8.97 -13.10 8.17
N LEU A 52 9.39 -12.28 7.18
CA LEU A 52 8.51 -11.27 6.58
C LEU A 52 7.59 -11.88 5.54
N SER A 53 8.06 -12.87 4.80
CA SER A 53 7.26 -13.58 3.80
C SER A 53 6.17 -14.43 4.46
N GLU A 54 6.48 -15.06 5.59
CA GLU A 54 5.53 -15.85 6.40
C GLU A 54 4.36 -15.03 6.95
N LEU A 55 4.51 -13.70 7.07
CA LEU A 55 3.45 -12.79 7.51
C LEU A 55 2.47 -12.40 6.39
N LEU A 56 2.77 -12.74 5.13
CA LEU A 56 1.96 -12.37 3.98
C LEU A 56 1.38 -13.62 3.33
N HIS A 57 0.05 -13.67 3.27
CA HIS A 57 -0.66 -14.81 2.69
C HIS A 57 -1.32 -14.40 1.37
N PRO A 58 -1.03 -15.09 0.25
CA PRO A 58 -1.74 -14.88 -1.00
C PRO A 58 -3.24 -15.13 -0.82
N TYR A 59 -4.07 -14.25 -1.35
CA TYR A 59 -5.51 -14.44 -1.34
C TYR A 59 -5.90 -15.54 -2.33
N THR A 60 -6.39 -16.67 -1.82
CA THR A 60 -6.94 -17.76 -2.64
C THR A 60 -8.46 -17.74 -2.57
N SER A 61 -9.13 -17.47 -3.69
CA SER A 61 -10.58 -17.64 -3.77
C SER A 61 -10.91 -19.10 -4.08
N ALA A 62 -11.82 -19.70 -3.31
CA ALA A 62 -12.31 -21.07 -3.54
C ALA A 62 -13.08 -21.23 -4.87
N GLN A 63 -13.46 -20.12 -5.50
CA GLN A 63 -14.13 -20.07 -6.79
C GLN A 63 -13.18 -19.40 -7.80
N CYS A 64 -13.04 -19.98 -8.99
CA CYS A 64 -12.24 -19.44 -10.09
C CYS A 64 -12.90 -18.17 -10.64
N LEU A 65 -12.77 -17.07 -9.91
CA LEU A 65 -13.30 -15.75 -10.26
C LEU A 65 -12.17 -14.87 -10.79
N ARG A 66 -12.52 -13.85 -11.57
CA ARG A 66 -11.59 -12.87 -12.15
C ARG A 66 -10.68 -12.16 -11.13
N SER A 67 -10.95 -12.29 -9.83
CA SER A 67 -10.10 -11.81 -8.72
C SER A 67 -8.88 -12.69 -8.43
N ALA A 68 -8.86 -13.94 -8.91
CA ALA A 68 -7.74 -14.86 -8.68
C ALA A 68 -6.43 -14.37 -9.33
N ASP A 69 -6.53 -13.71 -10.49
CA ASP A 69 -5.37 -13.24 -11.25
C ASP A 69 -4.85 -11.85 -10.79
N GLN A 70 -5.39 -11.31 -9.70
CA GLN A 70 -5.11 -9.94 -9.28
C GLN A 70 -3.89 -9.79 -8.37
N LEU A 71 -3.20 -10.87 -7.98
CA LEU A 71 -2.08 -10.82 -7.03
C LEU A 71 -2.48 -10.12 -5.71
N LEU A 72 -3.63 -10.49 -5.15
CA LEU A 72 -4.15 -9.94 -3.88
C LEU A 72 -3.57 -10.69 -2.68
N LEU A 73 -3.51 -10.01 -1.54
CA LEU A 73 -3.10 -10.57 -0.25
C LEU A 73 -4.31 -10.68 0.69
N GLU A 74 -4.32 -11.72 1.52
CA GLU A 74 -5.30 -11.85 2.59
C GLU A 74 -5.06 -10.77 3.65
N VAL A 75 -6.13 -10.08 4.03
CA VAL A 75 -6.10 -9.08 5.10
C VAL A 75 -6.63 -9.72 6.38
N PRO A 76 -5.78 -10.05 7.37
CA PRO A 76 -6.24 -10.64 8.61
C PRO A 76 -7.13 -9.65 9.39
N ARG A 77 -8.21 -10.17 9.97
CA ARG A 77 -9.10 -9.36 10.82
C ARG A 77 -8.45 -9.13 12.18
N SER A 78 -8.04 -7.90 12.47
CA SER A 78 -7.53 -7.53 13.79
C SER A 78 -8.71 -7.44 14.78
N LYS A 79 -8.59 -8.11 15.94
CA LYS A 79 -9.59 -8.01 17.04
C LYS A 79 -9.40 -6.73 17.87
N LEU A 80 -8.23 -6.10 17.79
CA LEU A 80 -7.83 -4.90 18.52
C LEU A 80 -7.64 -3.73 17.54
N ARG A 81 -8.72 -2.97 17.33
CA ARG A 81 -8.85 -1.85 16.37
C ARG A 81 -7.85 -0.70 16.50
N LEU A 82 -7.01 -0.68 17.53
CA LEU A 82 -6.08 0.43 17.80
C LEU A 82 -4.61 0.04 17.68
N LYS A 83 -4.25 -1.19 18.01
CA LYS A 83 -2.84 -1.63 18.08
C LYS A 83 -2.48 -2.67 17.01
N GLY A 84 -3.46 -3.42 16.51
CA GLY A 84 -3.25 -4.44 15.50
C GLY A 84 -3.20 -3.90 14.07
N ASP A 85 -3.89 -2.79 13.78
CA ASP A 85 -4.02 -2.30 12.41
C ASP A 85 -2.74 -1.72 11.81
N GLY A 86 -1.80 -1.29 12.65
CA GLY A 86 -0.48 -0.81 12.22
C GLY A 86 0.59 -1.90 12.08
N SER A 87 0.29 -3.17 12.40
CA SER A 87 1.27 -4.25 12.21
C SER A 87 1.53 -4.50 10.73
N PHE A 88 2.73 -4.97 10.39
CA PHE A 88 3.06 -5.31 9.00
C PHE A 88 2.09 -6.34 8.41
N SER A 89 1.71 -7.37 9.19
CA SER A 89 0.76 -8.41 8.80
C SER A 89 -0.64 -7.90 8.47
N VAL A 90 -1.02 -6.70 8.91
CA VAL A 90 -2.35 -6.11 8.66
C VAL A 90 -2.25 -4.95 7.66
N ALA A 91 -1.34 -4.00 7.90
CA ALA A 91 -1.20 -2.79 7.09
C ALA A 91 -0.66 -3.11 5.69
N ALA A 92 0.28 -4.05 5.57
CA ALA A 92 0.94 -4.32 4.30
C ALA A 92 0.01 -4.98 3.26
N PRO A 93 -0.80 -6.00 3.61
CA PRO A 93 -1.83 -6.52 2.71
C PRO A 93 -2.87 -5.48 2.29
N LYS A 94 -3.32 -4.61 3.21
CA LYS A 94 -4.28 -3.52 2.90
C LYS A 94 -3.72 -2.58 1.84
N LEU A 95 -2.53 -2.02 2.09
CA LEU A 95 -1.87 -1.11 1.16
C LEU A 95 -1.56 -1.76 -0.19
N TRP A 96 -1.15 -3.03 -0.18
CA TRP A 96 -0.87 -3.77 -1.42
C TRP A 96 -2.12 -3.94 -2.28
N ASN A 97 -3.25 -4.27 -1.66
CA ASN A 97 -4.51 -4.49 -2.38
C ASN A 97 -5.12 -3.21 -2.95
N GLU A 98 -4.82 -2.05 -2.36
CA GLU A 98 -5.21 -0.73 -2.88
C GLU A 98 -4.44 -0.35 -4.16
N LEU A 99 -3.34 -1.03 -4.48
CA LEU A 99 -2.57 -0.75 -5.69
C LEU A 99 -3.28 -1.24 -6.96
N LEU A 100 -3.14 -0.44 -8.02
CA LEU A 100 -3.49 -0.84 -9.36
C LEU A 100 -2.73 -2.11 -9.78
N LEU A 101 -3.41 -3.01 -10.49
CA LEU A 101 -2.87 -4.30 -10.93
C LEU A 101 -1.56 -4.15 -11.71
N GLN A 102 -1.47 -3.12 -12.56
CA GLN A 102 -0.28 -2.83 -13.37
C GLN A 102 0.99 -2.56 -12.52
N ILE A 103 0.82 -2.02 -11.31
CA ILE A 103 1.94 -1.78 -10.39
C ILE A 103 2.36 -3.10 -9.74
N ARG A 104 1.38 -3.92 -9.35
CA ARG A 104 1.62 -5.24 -8.71
C ARG A 104 2.27 -6.24 -9.65
N GLN A 105 1.94 -6.19 -10.94
CA GLN A 105 2.51 -7.05 -11.98
C GLN A 105 3.89 -6.60 -12.48
N ALA A 106 4.51 -5.61 -11.84
CA ALA A 106 5.85 -5.17 -12.22
C ALA A 106 6.86 -6.34 -12.16
N PRO A 107 7.60 -6.62 -13.25
CA PRO A 107 8.43 -7.82 -13.34
C PRO A 107 9.75 -7.69 -12.56
N THR A 108 10.17 -6.48 -12.20
CA THR A 108 11.40 -6.24 -11.43
C THR A 108 11.18 -5.20 -10.34
N LEU A 109 12.03 -5.26 -9.31
CA LEU A 109 12.04 -4.28 -8.24
C LEU A 109 12.28 -2.84 -8.73
N SER A 110 13.04 -2.67 -9.82
CA SER A 110 13.31 -1.35 -10.40
C SER A 110 12.05 -0.75 -11.02
N ILE A 111 11.35 -1.54 -11.87
CA ILE A 111 10.10 -1.11 -12.51
C ILE A 111 9.02 -0.84 -11.46
N PHE A 112 8.93 -1.71 -10.44
CA PHE A 112 8.01 -1.51 -9.32
C PHE A 112 8.23 -0.17 -8.61
N LYS A 113 9.49 0.18 -8.27
CA LYS A 113 9.81 1.47 -7.63
C LYS A 113 9.36 2.65 -8.49
N THR A 114 9.62 2.59 -9.79
CA THR A 114 9.27 3.66 -10.73
C THR A 114 7.75 3.83 -10.80
N HIS A 115 7.01 2.75 -11.06
CA HIS A 115 5.55 2.78 -11.13
C HIS A 115 4.92 3.28 -9.83
N LEU A 116 5.42 2.79 -8.69
CA LEU A 116 4.90 3.17 -7.38
C LEU A 116 5.17 4.65 -7.04
N LYS A 117 6.37 5.16 -7.37
CA LYS A 117 6.71 6.57 -7.18
C LYS A 117 5.82 7.47 -8.05
N THR A 118 5.61 7.10 -9.32
CA THR A 118 4.73 7.84 -10.23
C THR A 118 3.29 7.86 -9.71
N HIS A 119 2.77 6.72 -9.27
CA HIS A 119 1.42 6.60 -8.71
C HIS A 119 1.22 7.51 -7.49
N PHE A 120 2.13 7.48 -6.51
CA PHE A 120 2.04 8.35 -5.34
C PHE A 120 2.24 9.83 -5.65
N TYR A 121 3.09 10.16 -6.63
CA TYR A 121 3.27 11.54 -7.05
C TYR A 121 1.99 12.12 -7.68
N SER A 122 1.34 11.33 -8.56
CA SER A 122 0.04 11.67 -9.13
C SER A 122 -1.01 11.89 -8.04
N PHE A 123 -1.08 10.97 -7.07
CA PHE A 123 -2.06 11.05 -5.99
C PHE A 123 -1.81 12.25 -5.05
N ALA A 124 -0.56 12.64 -4.84
CA ALA A 124 -0.19 13.72 -3.93
C ALA A 124 -0.35 15.13 -4.53
N PHE A 125 -0.11 15.29 -5.84
CA PHE A 125 0.01 16.62 -6.48
C PHE A 125 -0.95 16.86 -7.63
N ASN A 126 -1.66 15.83 -8.11
CA ASN A 126 -2.72 15.96 -9.09
C ASN A 126 -3.97 15.22 -8.59
N PRO A 127 -4.60 15.69 -7.50
CA PRO A 127 -5.90 15.18 -7.11
C PRO A 127 -6.88 15.57 -8.23
N ALA A 128 -7.45 14.55 -8.88
CA ALA A 128 -8.51 14.74 -9.88
C ALA A 128 -9.74 15.43 -9.28
#